data_AF-A0A933ITT1-F1
#
_entry.id   AF-A0A933ITT1-F1
#
_cell.length_a   1.000
_cell.length_b   1.000
_cell.length_c   1.000
_cell.angle_alpha   90.00
_cell.angle_beta   90.00
_cell.angle_gamma   90.00
#
_symmetry.space_group_name_H-M   'P 1'
#
loop_
_entity.id
_entity.type
_entity.pdbx_description
1 polymer ?
#
loop_
_entity_poly.entity_id
_entity_poly.type
_entity_poly.pdbx_seq_one_letter_code
_entity_poly.pdbx_strand_id
1 'polypeptide(L)'
;MGISGREIPSAEQLYETILGRQSRPLPGLEEVTDLRARNRAARIHCYLAERASRLDEECLECGRKARKGHTRSVFATPWDEDETDKYFCSEEHADEYLYTPPYAYFHCDPCGRMICEQNPKNGWHLQYRDTDDARICLACYQDRLLAEGLEFERGKLEKGQIPGMYFSWGNPEPKQAGYTEVPGFEDFYVNSEQKRERFIGEVLARLDSGEKVIACYESLAIGGSEGYATMMVKNEPGGDEE
;
A
#
# COMPACT_ATOMS: atom_id res chain seq x y z
N MET A 1 -33.37 0.00 15.76
CA MET A 1 -33.38 -1.38 16.30
C MET A 1 -32.56 -2.27 15.38
N GLY A 2 -31.27 -2.41 15.66
CA GLY A 2 -30.38 -3.29 14.91
C GLY A 2 -30.70 -4.74 15.24
N ILE A 3 -30.77 -5.59 14.22
CA ILE A 3 -30.79 -7.05 14.39
C ILE A 3 -29.33 -7.45 14.66
N SER A 4 -28.74 -7.02 15.77
CA SER A 4 -27.40 -7.48 16.16
C SER A 4 -27.55 -8.80 16.90
N GLY A 5 -27.11 -9.89 16.28
CA GLY A 5 -26.99 -11.20 16.92
C GLY A 5 -28.09 -12.25 16.64
N ARG A 6 -29.00 -12.03 15.68
CA ARG A 6 -29.85 -13.13 15.18
C ARG A 6 -29.26 -13.71 13.90
N GLU A 7 -29.05 -15.02 13.88
CA GLU A 7 -28.67 -15.74 12.65
C GLU A 7 -29.70 -15.47 11.56
N ILE A 8 -29.20 -15.18 10.35
CA ILE A 8 -30.03 -14.93 9.18
C ILE A 8 -30.57 -16.28 8.73
N PRO A 9 -31.89 -16.48 8.66
CA PRO A 9 -32.44 -17.74 8.19
C PRO A 9 -32.00 -18.03 6.76
N SER A 10 -31.61 -19.27 6.47
CA SER A 10 -31.22 -19.66 5.11
C SER A 10 -32.39 -19.51 4.13
N ALA A 11 -32.08 -19.44 2.83
CA ALA A 11 -33.10 -19.40 1.80
C ALA A 11 -34.08 -20.59 1.89
N GLU A 12 -33.60 -21.78 2.27
CA GLU A 12 -34.44 -22.97 2.45
C GLU A 12 -35.37 -22.85 3.66
N GLN A 13 -34.86 -22.35 4.79
CA GLN A 13 -35.70 -22.10 5.99
C GLN A 13 -36.81 -21.07 5.71
N LEU A 14 -36.50 -20.04 4.92
CA LEU A 14 -37.48 -19.04 4.47
C LEU A 14 -38.50 -19.65 3.51
N TYR A 15 -38.08 -20.53 2.61
CA TYR A 15 -38.96 -21.24 1.69
C TYR A 15 -39.96 -22.13 2.43
N GLU A 16 -39.51 -22.96 3.37
CA GLU A 16 -40.38 -23.79 4.22
C GLU A 16 -41.39 -22.93 5.00
N THR A 17 -40.94 -21.80 5.54
CA THR A 17 -41.80 -20.85 6.26
C THR A 17 -42.85 -20.23 5.34
N ILE A 18 -42.52 -19.94 4.07
CA ILE A 18 -43.45 -19.39 3.09
C ILE A 18 -44.50 -20.43 2.71
N LEU A 19 -44.07 -21.67 2.42
CA LEU A 19 -44.99 -22.76 2.07
C LEU A 19 -45.96 -23.08 3.21
N GLY A 20 -45.46 -23.13 4.45
CA GLY A 20 -46.30 -23.37 5.63
C GLY A 20 -47.38 -22.30 5.87
N ARG A 21 -47.28 -21.13 5.23
CA ARG A 21 -48.25 -20.02 5.32
C ARG A 21 -49.12 -19.86 4.07
N GLN A 22 -48.84 -20.58 2.99
CA GLN A 22 -49.62 -20.52 1.76
C GLN A 22 -50.77 -21.53 1.80
N SER A 23 -51.92 -21.13 1.24
CA SER A 23 -53.00 -22.07 0.95
C SER A 23 -52.52 -23.13 -0.05
N ARG A 24 -53.11 -24.33 0.01
CA ARG A 24 -52.78 -25.40 -0.93
C ARG A 24 -52.92 -24.89 -2.38
N PRO A 25 -51.92 -25.13 -3.24
CA PRO A 25 -52.00 -24.77 -4.65
C PRO A 25 -53.17 -25.50 -5.31
N LEU A 26 -53.75 -24.89 -6.34
CA LEU A 26 -54.74 -25.55 -7.19
C LEU A 26 -54.06 -26.69 -7.98
N PRO A 27 -54.81 -27.76 -8.30
CA PRO A 27 -54.28 -28.85 -9.13
C PRO A 27 -53.68 -28.34 -10.44
N GLY A 28 -52.44 -28.72 -10.73
CA GLY A 28 -51.69 -28.31 -11.92
C GLY A 28 -50.90 -27.00 -11.78
N LEU A 29 -50.93 -26.35 -10.61
CA LEU A 29 -50.15 -25.13 -10.30
C LEU A 29 -49.10 -25.35 -9.21
N GLU A 30 -48.84 -26.60 -8.81
CA GLU A 30 -47.91 -26.97 -7.75
C GLU A 30 -46.49 -26.47 -8.06
N GLU A 31 -45.97 -26.78 -9.26
CA GLU A 31 -44.62 -26.39 -9.69
C GLU A 31 -44.45 -24.87 -9.76
N VAL A 32 -45.47 -24.15 -10.24
CA VAL A 32 -45.44 -22.68 -10.33
C VAL A 32 -45.43 -22.05 -8.94
N THR A 33 -46.20 -22.62 -8.01
CA THR A 33 -46.27 -22.16 -6.62
C THR A 33 -44.94 -22.41 -5.90
N ASP A 34 -44.35 -23.58 -6.11
CA ASP A 34 -43.03 -23.95 -5.59
C ASP A 34 -41.94 -22.97 -6.05
N LEU A 35 -41.83 -22.76 -7.36
CA LEU A 35 -40.84 -21.86 -7.95
C LEU A 35 -41.00 -20.43 -7.44
N ARG A 36 -42.24 -19.95 -7.29
CA ARG A 36 -42.52 -18.62 -6.71
C ARG A 36 -42.10 -18.54 -5.24
N ALA A 37 -42.35 -19.58 -4.45
CA ALA A 37 -41.93 -19.63 -3.05
C ALA A 37 -40.40 -19.60 -2.92
N ARG A 38 -39.68 -20.41 -3.73
CA ARG A 38 -38.20 -20.42 -3.77
C ARG A 38 -37.63 -19.06 -4.16
N ASN A 39 -38.13 -18.46 -5.24
CA ASN A 39 -37.69 -17.13 -5.69
C ASN A 39 -37.96 -16.06 -4.64
N ARG A 40 -39.11 -16.11 -3.97
CA ARG A 40 -39.43 -15.19 -2.87
C ARG A 40 -38.51 -15.38 -1.67
N ALA A 41 -38.23 -16.62 -1.29
CA ALA A 41 -37.33 -16.96 -0.20
C ALA A 41 -35.90 -16.46 -0.46
N ALA A 42 -35.37 -16.73 -1.66
CA ALA A 42 -34.07 -16.25 -2.09
C ALA A 42 -33.98 -14.71 -2.03
N ARG A 43 -35.00 -14.00 -2.51
CA ARG A 43 -35.05 -12.52 -2.43
C ARG A 43 -35.05 -12.01 -0.99
N ILE A 44 -35.82 -12.64 -0.09
CA ILE A 44 -35.85 -12.26 1.33
C ILE A 44 -34.50 -12.54 1.98
N HIS A 45 -33.90 -13.71 1.73
CA HIS A 45 -32.57 -14.06 2.21
C HIS A 45 -31.53 -13.02 1.80
N CYS A 46 -31.45 -12.71 0.50
CA CYS A 46 -30.52 -11.71 -0.01
C CYS A 46 -30.74 -10.34 0.65
N TYR A 47 -31.99 -9.90 0.81
CA TYR A 47 -32.31 -8.66 1.50
C TYR A 47 -31.86 -8.64 2.97
N LEU A 48 -32.09 -9.74 3.70
CA LEU A 48 -31.69 -9.85 5.11
C LEU A 48 -30.15 -9.89 5.24
N ALA A 49 -29.47 -10.65 4.38
CA ALA A 49 -28.01 -10.70 4.30
C ALA A 49 -27.42 -9.32 4.00
N GLU A 50 -27.99 -8.60 3.03
CA GLU A 50 -27.58 -7.24 2.69
C GLU A 50 -27.80 -6.25 3.85
N ARG A 51 -28.90 -6.40 4.58
CA ARG A 51 -29.19 -5.52 5.72
C ARG A 51 -28.29 -5.82 6.91
N ALA A 52 -27.99 -7.09 7.15
CA ALA A 52 -27.11 -7.52 8.24
C ALA A 52 -25.64 -7.19 7.99
N SER A 53 -25.23 -7.02 6.72
CA SER A 53 -23.87 -6.60 6.39
C SER A 53 -23.64 -5.10 6.60
N ARG A 54 -24.67 -4.31 6.85
CA ARG A 54 -24.54 -2.86 7.09
C ARG A 54 -23.85 -2.59 8.43
N LEU A 55 -22.85 -1.72 8.40
CA LEU A 55 -22.15 -1.23 9.57
C LEU A 55 -22.82 0.05 10.09
N ASP A 56 -22.51 0.46 11.32
CA ASP A 56 -22.91 1.77 11.81
C ASP A 56 -22.02 2.91 11.26
N GLU A 57 -21.04 2.56 10.45
CA GLU A 57 -20.16 3.48 9.74
C GLU A 57 -20.77 4.00 8.44
N GLU A 58 -20.32 5.17 8.02
CA GLU A 58 -20.70 5.79 6.75
C GLU A 58 -19.67 5.50 5.66
N CYS A 59 -20.15 5.36 4.43
CA CYS A 59 -19.32 5.18 3.25
C CYS A 59 -18.53 6.46 3.01
N LEU A 60 -17.20 6.34 2.95
CA LEU A 60 -16.30 7.47 2.79
C LEU A 60 -16.54 8.28 1.50
N GLU A 61 -17.09 7.64 0.46
CA GLU A 61 -17.35 8.28 -0.83
C GLU A 61 -18.71 8.99 -0.90
N CYS A 62 -19.77 8.42 -0.32
CA CYS A 62 -21.14 8.90 -0.57
C CYS A 62 -22.01 9.11 0.68
N GLY A 63 -21.48 8.87 1.88
CA GLY A 63 -22.20 9.03 3.16
C GLY A 63 -23.30 7.99 3.46
N ARG A 64 -23.60 7.06 2.53
CA ARG A 64 -24.55 5.96 2.80
C ARG A 64 -23.96 4.97 3.80
N LYS A 65 -24.80 4.20 4.51
CA LYS A 65 -24.31 3.15 5.44
C LYS A 65 -23.39 2.17 4.73
N ALA A 66 -22.18 1.99 5.29
CA ALA A 66 -21.18 1.10 4.76
C ALA A 66 -21.56 -0.37 4.97
N ARG A 67 -20.83 -1.27 4.30
CA ARG A 67 -21.04 -2.71 4.38
C ARG A 67 -19.75 -3.43 4.73
N LYS A 68 -19.84 -4.45 5.59
CA LYS A 68 -18.71 -5.28 6.01
C LYS A 68 -17.95 -5.90 4.83
N GLY A 69 -18.67 -6.36 3.81
CA GLY A 69 -18.06 -6.97 2.61
C GLY A 69 -17.23 -6.02 1.76
N HIS A 70 -17.42 -4.71 1.91
CA HIS A 70 -16.67 -3.68 1.18
C HIS A 70 -15.79 -2.87 2.14
N THR A 71 -15.43 -3.41 3.30
CA THR A 71 -14.42 -2.78 4.18
C THR A 71 -13.02 -3.13 3.66
N ARG A 72 -12.09 -2.18 3.73
CA ARG A 72 -10.71 -2.34 3.26
C ARG A 72 -9.75 -1.86 4.32
N SER A 73 -8.83 -2.72 4.73
CA SER A 73 -7.80 -2.39 5.71
C SER A 73 -6.57 -1.85 4.98
N VAL A 74 -6.15 -0.63 5.34
CA VAL A 74 -5.09 0.11 4.62
C VAL A 74 -4.15 0.80 5.60
N PHE A 75 -2.94 1.12 5.14
CA PHE A 75 -1.93 1.87 5.89
C PHE A 75 -1.86 3.31 5.38
N ALA A 76 -1.82 4.28 6.30
CA ALA A 76 -1.70 5.69 5.92
C ALA A 76 -0.25 6.05 5.59
N THR A 77 0.72 5.41 6.25
CA THR A 77 2.15 5.47 5.95
C THR A 77 2.79 4.08 5.92
N PRO A 78 3.94 3.87 5.25
CA PRO A 78 4.62 2.57 5.23
C PRO A 78 5.16 2.15 6.60
N TRP A 79 5.34 3.11 7.51
CA TRP A 79 5.87 2.91 8.87
C TRP A 79 4.78 2.75 9.93
N ASP A 80 3.50 2.84 9.55
CA ASP A 80 2.42 2.57 10.48
C ASP A 80 2.46 1.08 10.89
N GLU A 81 2.33 0.82 12.19
CA GLU A 81 2.27 -0.53 12.75
C GLU A 81 0.90 -1.18 12.54
N ASP A 82 -0.15 -0.36 12.64
CA ASP A 82 -1.54 -0.79 12.59
C ASP A 82 -2.22 -0.32 11.30
N GLU A 83 -3.02 -1.21 10.72
CA GLU A 83 -3.92 -0.87 9.62
C GLU A 83 -5.14 -0.07 10.10
N THR A 84 -5.70 0.74 9.21
CA THR A 84 -6.94 1.47 9.43
C THR A 84 -8.00 0.96 8.48
N ASP A 85 -9.17 0.63 9.00
CA ASP A 85 -10.31 0.24 8.19
C ASP A 85 -10.92 1.45 7.45
N LYS A 86 -11.18 1.25 6.17
CA LYS A 86 -11.92 2.16 5.28
C LYS A 86 -13.24 1.50 4.91
N TYR A 87 -14.32 2.25 5.06
CA TYR A 87 -15.68 1.72 4.97
C TYR A 87 -16.39 2.20 3.70
N PHE A 88 -16.92 1.25 2.93
CA PHE A 88 -17.61 1.54 1.66
C PHE A 88 -18.97 0.84 1.58
N CYS A 89 -19.90 1.40 0.79
CA CYS A 89 -21.22 0.79 0.58
C CYS A 89 -21.29 -0.13 -0.65
N SER A 90 -20.29 -0.08 -1.52
CA SER A 90 -20.15 -0.86 -2.76
C SER A 90 -18.67 -0.99 -3.12
N GLU A 91 -18.36 -1.97 -3.97
CA GLU A 91 -17.02 -2.17 -4.52
C GLU A 91 -16.57 -0.98 -5.37
N GLU A 92 -17.45 -0.47 -6.22
CA GLU A 92 -17.18 0.69 -7.09
C GLU A 92 -16.70 1.92 -6.30
N HIS A 93 -17.32 2.22 -5.16
CA HIS A 93 -16.87 3.33 -4.32
C HIS A 93 -15.56 3.03 -3.58
N ALA A 94 -15.31 1.76 -3.26
CA ALA A 94 -14.02 1.37 -2.69
C ALA A 94 -12.92 1.59 -3.72
N ASP A 95 -13.14 1.17 -4.98
CA ASP A 95 -12.19 1.34 -6.07
C ASP A 95 -11.98 2.82 -6.42
N GLU A 96 -13.06 3.61 -6.50
CA GLU A 96 -12.99 5.04 -6.76
C GLU A 96 -12.15 5.76 -5.70
N TYR A 97 -12.46 5.52 -4.42
CA TYR A 97 -11.71 6.14 -3.32
C TYR A 97 -10.27 5.64 -3.21
N LEU A 98 -10.05 4.33 -3.39
CA LEU A 98 -8.75 3.72 -3.18
C LEU A 98 -7.80 3.92 -4.35
N TYR A 99 -8.23 3.94 -5.60
CA TYR A 99 -7.30 3.97 -6.73
C TYR A 99 -7.29 5.30 -7.49
N THR A 100 -8.12 6.26 -7.09
CA THR A 100 -8.18 7.58 -7.72
C THR A 100 -7.51 8.65 -6.85
N PRO A 101 -6.81 9.64 -7.46
CA PRO A 101 -6.31 10.80 -6.73
C PRO A 101 -7.43 11.52 -5.96
N PRO A 102 -7.13 12.12 -4.79
CA PRO A 102 -5.78 12.48 -4.31
C PRO A 102 -5.10 11.44 -3.41
N TYR A 103 -5.78 10.35 -3.04
CA TYR A 103 -5.20 9.36 -2.10
C TYR A 103 -4.46 8.24 -2.82
N ALA A 104 -5.07 7.66 -3.85
CA ALA A 104 -4.51 6.60 -4.70
C ALA A 104 -3.65 5.59 -3.93
N TYR A 105 -4.24 4.68 -3.19
CA TYR A 105 -3.57 3.56 -2.54
C TYR A 105 -2.99 2.58 -3.57
N PHE A 106 -1.87 1.97 -3.21
CA PHE A 106 -1.22 0.92 -4.00
C PHE A 106 -0.88 -0.28 -3.12
N HIS A 107 -0.76 -1.46 -3.74
CA HIS A 107 -0.23 -2.65 -3.09
C HIS A 107 1.28 -2.69 -3.21
N CYS A 108 1.98 -2.85 -2.08
CA CYS A 108 3.42 -3.08 -2.05
C CYS A 108 3.68 -4.59 -2.11
N ASP A 109 4.28 -5.08 -3.20
CA ASP A 109 4.51 -6.52 -3.38
C ASP A 109 5.41 -7.14 -2.29
N PRO A 110 6.53 -6.52 -1.87
CA PRO A 110 7.39 -7.10 -0.82
C PRO A 110 6.71 -7.36 0.53
N CYS A 111 5.86 -6.43 0.99
CA CYS A 111 5.24 -6.54 2.32
C CYS A 111 3.74 -6.86 2.29
N GLY A 112 3.13 -6.92 1.10
CA GLY A 112 1.70 -7.20 0.90
C GLY A 112 0.75 -6.11 1.41
N ARG A 113 1.25 -4.97 1.87
CA ARG A 113 0.43 -3.90 2.46
C ARG A 113 -0.19 -3.01 1.39
N MET A 114 -1.43 -2.55 1.62
CA MET A 114 -2.07 -1.49 0.83
C MET A 114 -1.79 -0.13 1.49
N ILE A 115 -1.03 0.72 0.80
CA ILE A 115 -0.47 1.96 1.36
C ILE A 115 -0.93 3.16 0.52
N CYS A 116 -1.26 4.27 1.16
CA CYS A 116 -1.62 5.51 0.49
C CYS A 116 -0.43 6.07 -0.32
N GLU A 117 -0.56 6.32 -1.64
CA GLU A 117 0.58 6.82 -2.43
C GLU A 117 1.07 8.18 -1.94
N GLN A 118 0.15 9.06 -1.55
CA GLN A 118 0.46 10.40 -1.05
C GLN A 118 -0.04 10.53 0.39
N ASN A 119 0.85 10.87 1.32
CA ASN A 119 0.45 11.00 2.72
C ASN A 119 -0.59 12.14 2.88
N PRO A 120 -1.79 11.88 3.40
CA PRO A 120 -2.80 12.91 3.60
C PRO A 120 -2.39 13.97 4.64
N LYS A 121 -1.42 13.68 5.51
CA LYS A 121 -0.93 14.60 6.54
C LYS A 121 0.15 15.57 6.05
N ASN A 122 0.93 15.20 5.03
CA ASN A 122 2.06 16.01 4.56
C ASN A 122 2.11 16.24 3.03
N GLY A 123 1.10 15.80 2.29
CA GLY A 123 0.58 16.39 1.05
C GLY A 123 1.48 16.43 -0.18
N TRP A 124 2.77 16.15 -0.08
CA TRP A 124 3.73 16.34 -1.19
C TRP A 124 4.67 15.15 -1.39
N HIS A 125 4.81 14.27 -0.39
CA HIS A 125 5.75 13.17 -0.44
C HIS A 125 5.07 11.88 -0.90
N LEU A 126 5.54 11.34 -2.03
CA LEU A 126 5.18 10.00 -2.50
C LEU A 126 5.78 8.94 -1.55
N GLN A 127 4.97 7.97 -1.17
CA GLN A 127 5.32 6.91 -0.22
C GLN A 127 5.86 5.63 -0.90
N TYR A 128 6.22 5.72 -2.17
CA TYR A 128 6.73 4.60 -2.95
C TYR A 128 7.95 4.98 -3.80
N ARG A 129 8.60 3.95 -4.33
CA ARG A 129 9.61 4.02 -5.39
C ARG A 129 9.29 2.98 -6.45
N ASP A 130 9.36 3.40 -7.70
CA ASP A 130 9.36 2.47 -8.83
C ASP A 130 10.79 1.95 -9.01
N THR A 131 10.96 0.65 -8.83
CA THR A 131 12.18 -0.10 -9.16
C THR A 131 11.99 -0.78 -10.52
N ASP A 132 13.05 -1.36 -11.08
CA ASP A 132 12.94 -2.06 -12.37
C ASP A 132 11.96 -3.25 -12.31
N ASP A 133 11.79 -3.87 -11.13
CA ASP A 133 10.94 -5.06 -10.95
C ASP A 133 9.51 -4.73 -10.51
N ALA A 134 9.34 -3.73 -9.64
CA ALA A 134 8.06 -3.42 -9.02
C ALA A 134 7.99 -2.02 -8.40
N ARG A 135 6.76 -1.59 -8.11
CA ARG A 135 6.50 -0.47 -7.21
C ARG A 135 6.57 -0.95 -5.76
N ILE A 136 7.47 -0.37 -4.97
CA ILE A 136 7.65 -0.75 -3.56
C ILE A 136 7.48 0.45 -2.64
N CYS A 137 6.99 0.22 -1.41
CA CYS A 137 6.82 1.28 -0.44
C CYS A 137 8.17 1.76 0.13
N LEU A 138 8.18 2.99 0.67
CA LEU A 138 9.41 3.58 1.21
C LEU A 138 10.03 2.79 2.36
N ALA A 139 9.24 2.10 3.19
CA ALA A 139 9.79 1.25 4.24
C ALA A 139 10.57 0.06 3.64
N CYS A 140 9.98 -0.68 2.70
CA CYS A 140 10.68 -1.77 2.03
C CYS A 140 11.88 -1.28 1.20
N TYR A 141 11.76 -0.10 0.57
CA TYR A 141 12.88 0.54 -0.13
C TYR A 141 14.01 0.88 0.84
N GLN A 142 13.69 1.43 2.01
CA GLN A 142 14.65 1.74 3.07
C GLN A 142 15.38 0.49 3.54
N ASP A 143 14.64 -0.56 3.87
CA ASP A 143 15.22 -1.82 4.36
C ASP A 143 16.17 -2.42 3.32
N ARG A 144 15.77 -2.43 2.05
CA ARG A 144 16.62 -2.89 0.94
C ARG A 144 17.86 -2.02 0.78
N LEU A 145 17.70 -0.70 0.83
CA LEU A 145 18.79 0.27 0.72
C LEU A 145 19.81 0.12 1.85
N LEU A 146 19.36 -0.11 3.08
CA LEU A 146 20.24 -0.35 4.24
C LEU A 146 20.90 -1.73 4.22
N ALA A 147 20.29 -2.73 3.57
CA ALA A 147 20.81 -4.09 3.49
C ALA A 147 21.80 -4.27 2.31
N GLU A 148 21.46 -3.75 1.14
CA GLU A 148 22.15 -3.99 -0.14
C GLU A 148 22.96 -2.76 -0.61
N GLY A 149 22.71 -1.57 -0.08
CA GLY A 149 23.23 -0.33 -0.66
C GLY A 149 22.56 -0.01 -2.01
N LEU A 150 23.17 0.85 -2.82
CA LEU A 150 22.67 1.26 -4.14
C LEU A 150 22.97 0.24 -5.26
N GLU A 151 23.51 -0.93 -4.93
CA GLU A 151 23.85 -1.95 -5.94
C GLU A 151 22.61 -2.40 -6.72
N PHE A 152 21.45 -2.57 -6.07
CA PHE A 152 20.21 -2.92 -6.75
C PHE A 152 19.61 -1.80 -7.63
N GLU A 153 20.17 -0.59 -7.55
CA GLU A 153 19.80 0.57 -8.38
C GLU A 153 20.94 0.99 -9.33
N ARG A 154 21.95 0.11 -9.53
CA ARG A 154 23.10 0.37 -10.42
C ARG A 154 22.65 0.83 -11.81
N GLY A 155 21.59 0.23 -12.37
CA GLY A 155 21.05 0.62 -13.67
C GLY A 155 20.55 2.08 -13.74
N LYS A 156 20.12 2.68 -12.62
CA LYS A 156 19.77 4.12 -12.55
C LYS A 156 21.01 5.00 -12.44
N LEU A 157 22.02 4.58 -11.68
CA LEU A 157 23.32 5.25 -11.60
C LEU A 157 23.97 5.36 -12.99
N GLU A 158 24.00 4.27 -13.74
CA GLU A 158 24.54 4.21 -15.10
C GLU A 158 23.78 5.10 -16.10
N LYS A 159 22.48 5.36 -15.84
CA LYS A 159 21.65 6.31 -16.60
C LYS A 159 21.82 7.76 -16.13
N GLY A 160 22.75 8.04 -15.22
CA GLY A 160 23.03 9.38 -14.72
C GLY A 160 22.04 9.89 -13.67
N GLN A 161 21.25 9.01 -13.06
CA GLN A 161 20.36 9.35 -11.95
C GLN A 161 21.06 9.08 -10.62
N ILE A 162 20.72 9.84 -9.57
CA ILE A 162 21.17 9.57 -8.20
C ILE A 162 19.98 8.90 -7.48
N PRO A 163 19.95 7.57 -7.30
CA PRO A 163 18.97 6.88 -6.48
C PRO A 163 19.28 7.06 -4.99
N GLY A 164 18.28 6.88 -4.13
CA GLY A 164 18.37 7.19 -2.70
C GLY A 164 17.01 7.59 -2.11
N MET A 165 17.03 8.04 -0.85
CA MET A 165 15.83 8.49 -0.15
C MET A 165 16.12 9.49 0.96
N TYR A 166 15.06 10.13 1.43
CA TYR A 166 15.08 10.93 2.65
C TYR A 166 15.06 10.01 3.86
N PHE A 167 16.01 10.22 4.77
CA PHE A 167 16.02 9.61 6.10
C PHE A 167 15.61 10.65 7.15
N SER A 168 15.50 10.24 8.41
CA SER A 168 15.26 11.20 9.49
C SER A 168 16.44 12.16 9.63
N TRP A 169 16.17 13.35 10.16
CA TRP A 169 17.20 14.38 10.35
C TRP A 169 18.44 13.84 11.06
N GLY A 170 19.62 14.02 10.43
CA GLY A 170 20.90 13.51 10.94
C GLY A 170 21.23 12.07 10.54
N ASN A 171 20.44 11.46 9.66
CA ASN A 171 20.63 10.12 9.11
C ASN A 171 20.83 9.03 10.19
N PRO A 172 19.98 8.94 11.23
CA PRO A 172 20.14 7.97 12.30
C PRO A 172 19.97 6.53 11.83
N GLU A 173 19.07 6.24 10.88
CA GLU A 173 18.81 4.88 10.41
C GLU A 173 20.04 4.29 9.68
N PRO A 174 20.67 5.00 8.72
CA PRO A 174 21.95 4.56 8.17
C PRO A 174 23.07 4.41 9.20
N LYS A 175 23.21 5.37 10.12
CA LYS A 175 24.25 5.33 11.16
C LYS A 175 24.10 4.11 12.08
N GLN A 176 22.87 3.79 12.47
CA GLN A 176 22.56 2.59 13.25
C GLN A 176 22.82 1.31 12.45
N ALA A 177 22.59 1.32 11.13
CA ALA A 177 22.93 0.22 10.24
C ALA A 177 24.45 0.08 9.98
N GLY A 178 25.29 0.96 10.52
CA GLY A 178 26.75 0.91 10.43
C GLY A 178 27.34 1.68 9.24
N TYR A 179 26.57 2.57 8.61
CA TYR A 179 27.08 3.45 7.57
C TYR A 179 27.80 4.67 8.16
N THR A 180 28.85 5.11 7.47
CA THR A 180 29.62 6.32 7.80
C THR A 180 29.62 7.29 6.63
N GLU A 181 29.56 8.58 6.92
CA GLU A 181 29.59 9.64 5.91
C GLU A 181 30.95 9.67 5.18
N VAL A 182 30.92 9.91 3.87
CA VAL A 182 32.14 9.98 3.04
C VAL A 182 32.70 11.40 3.05
N PRO A 183 33.98 11.60 3.44
CA PRO A 183 34.60 12.92 3.42
C PRO A 183 34.57 13.62 2.06
N GLY A 184 34.08 14.86 2.05
CA GLY A 184 33.91 15.66 0.83
C GLY A 184 32.60 15.40 0.08
N PHE A 185 31.75 14.51 0.61
CA PHE A 185 30.41 14.22 0.12
C PHE A 185 29.35 14.31 1.23
N GLU A 186 29.66 14.98 2.34
CA GLU A 186 28.68 15.44 3.32
C GLU A 186 27.95 16.67 2.77
N ASP A 187 26.61 16.67 2.83
CA ASP A 187 25.78 17.78 2.34
C ASP A 187 26.19 18.24 0.92
N PHE A 188 26.43 17.28 0.03
CA PHE A 188 26.97 17.56 -1.30
C PHE A 188 25.90 18.20 -2.18
N TYR A 189 26.10 19.48 -2.50
CA TYR A 189 25.18 20.23 -3.36
C TYR A 189 25.38 19.91 -4.84
N VAL A 190 24.47 19.12 -5.40
CA VAL A 190 24.30 18.83 -6.83
C VAL A 190 23.58 20.01 -7.48
N ASN A 191 24.26 20.74 -8.37
CA ASN A 191 23.68 21.89 -9.08
C ASN A 191 24.17 22.01 -10.53
N SER A 192 24.86 20.99 -11.02
CA SER A 192 25.35 20.91 -12.40
C SER A 192 25.54 19.45 -12.79
N GLU A 193 25.53 19.19 -14.09
CA GLU A 193 25.83 17.88 -14.67
C GLU A 193 27.20 17.36 -14.20
N GLN A 194 28.23 18.19 -14.21
CA GLN A 194 29.56 17.81 -13.74
C GLN A 194 29.58 17.35 -12.27
N LYS A 195 28.82 18.02 -11.38
CA LYS A 195 28.74 17.61 -9.98
C LYS A 195 27.93 16.33 -9.80
N ARG A 196 26.86 16.16 -10.58
CA ARG A 196 26.08 14.92 -10.61
C ARG A 196 26.95 13.75 -11.05
N GLU A 197 27.69 13.92 -12.15
CA GLU A 197 28.65 12.92 -12.66
C GLU A 197 29.76 12.61 -11.65
N ARG A 198 30.28 13.64 -10.96
CA ARG A 198 31.26 13.43 -9.88
C ARG A 198 30.68 12.59 -8.74
N PHE A 199 29.45 12.88 -8.31
CA PHE A 199 28.78 12.10 -7.25
C PHE A 199 28.57 10.66 -7.69
N ILE A 200 27.98 10.44 -8.87
CA ILE A 200 27.71 9.10 -9.41
C ILE A 200 29.00 8.32 -9.64
N GLY A 201 30.05 8.95 -10.19
CA GLY A 201 31.33 8.31 -10.42
C GLY A 201 31.98 7.82 -9.13
N GLU A 202 31.89 8.58 -8.04
CA GLU A 202 32.36 8.14 -6.73
C GLU A 202 31.51 6.98 -6.18
N VAL A 203 30.18 7.03 -6.32
CA VAL A 203 29.30 5.91 -5.93
C VAL A 203 29.70 4.63 -6.66
N LEU A 204 29.80 4.69 -7.99
CA LEU A 204 30.15 3.52 -8.82
C LEU A 204 31.54 2.97 -8.48
N ALA A 205 32.55 3.83 -8.31
CA ALA A 205 33.89 3.39 -7.94
C ALA A 205 33.93 2.63 -6.62
N ARG A 206 33.11 3.03 -5.65
CA ARG A 206 33.01 2.38 -4.34
C ARG A 206 32.24 1.08 -4.38
N LEU A 207 31.11 1.04 -5.10
CA LEU A 207 30.39 -0.20 -5.37
C LEU A 207 31.32 -1.23 -6.05
N ASP A 208 32.11 -0.79 -7.03
CA ASP A 208 33.09 -1.64 -7.73
C ASP A 208 34.24 -2.13 -6.81
N SER A 209 34.50 -1.43 -5.70
CA SER A 209 35.43 -1.87 -4.65
C SER A 209 34.80 -2.79 -3.60
N GLY A 210 33.49 -3.10 -3.72
CA GLY A 210 32.77 -3.96 -2.79
C GLY A 210 32.19 -3.24 -1.57
N GLU A 211 32.20 -1.90 -1.54
CA GLU A 211 31.53 -1.15 -0.48
C GLU A 211 30.01 -1.07 -0.74
N LYS A 212 29.21 -1.05 0.33
CA LYS A 212 27.80 -0.66 0.23
C LYS A 212 27.70 0.84 0.32
N VAL A 213 27.18 1.47 -0.72
CA VAL A 213 27.00 2.92 -0.79
C VAL A 213 25.52 3.26 -0.71
N ILE A 214 25.16 4.33 -0.01
CA ILE A 214 23.82 4.92 -0.04
C ILE A 214 23.90 6.43 -0.26
N ALA A 215 22.84 7.01 -0.82
CA ALA A 215 22.66 8.45 -0.91
C ALA A 215 21.46 8.87 -0.04
N CYS A 216 21.73 9.69 0.97
CA CYS A 216 20.74 10.26 1.87
C CYS A 216 20.34 11.63 1.35
N TYR A 217 19.07 11.82 0.99
CA TYR A 217 18.59 13.11 0.50
C TYR A 217 18.32 14.05 1.66
N GLU A 218 18.87 15.26 1.59
CA GLU A 218 18.57 16.34 2.53
C GLU A 218 17.52 17.29 1.92
N SER A 219 17.73 17.66 0.66
CA SER A 219 16.73 18.34 -0.18
C SER A 219 17.10 18.10 -1.64
N LEU A 220 16.51 17.11 -2.30
CA LEU A 220 16.84 16.73 -3.67
C LEU A 220 15.58 16.73 -4.55
N ALA A 221 15.64 17.41 -5.68
CA ALA A 221 14.59 17.40 -6.69
C ALA A 221 14.37 15.99 -7.25
N ILE A 222 13.16 15.72 -7.73
CA ILE A 222 12.80 14.44 -8.35
C ILE A 222 13.81 14.14 -9.48
N GLY A 223 14.43 12.96 -9.41
CA GLY A 223 15.44 12.52 -10.39
C GLY A 223 16.87 13.00 -10.13
N GLY A 224 17.14 13.71 -9.03
CA GLY A 224 18.49 14.07 -8.63
C GLY A 224 19.13 15.21 -9.43
N SER A 225 18.32 16.06 -10.07
CA SER A 225 18.80 17.16 -10.91
C SER A 225 19.41 18.32 -10.13
N GLU A 226 18.86 18.65 -8.97
CA GLU A 226 19.33 19.72 -8.10
C GLU A 226 19.03 19.41 -6.64
N GLY A 227 19.99 19.70 -5.76
CA GLY A 227 19.79 19.61 -4.32
C GLY A 227 20.96 19.03 -3.54
N TYR A 228 20.72 18.73 -2.28
CA TYR A 228 21.71 18.24 -1.32
C TYR A 228 21.53 16.75 -1.05
N ALA A 229 22.63 16.01 -1.15
CA ALA A 229 22.69 14.60 -0.82
C ALA A 229 23.98 14.29 -0.04
N THR A 230 23.86 13.42 0.95
CA THR A 230 25.00 12.90 1.72
C THR A 230 25.31 11.49 1.27
N MET A 231 26.54 11.24 0.84
CA MET A 231 27.01 9.89 0.54
C MET A 231 27.45 9.20 1.83
N MET A 232 26.98 7.98 2.04
CA MET A 232 27.43 7.15 3.15
C MET A 232 27.85 5.77 2.66
N VAL A 233 28.84 5.19 3.34
CA VAL A 233 29.42 3.89 2.99
C VAL A 233 29.40 2.95 4.18
N LYS A 234 29.31 1.65 3.89
CA LYS A 234 29.48 0.57 4.85
C LYS A 234 30.35 -0.49 4.17
N ASN A 235 31.46 -0.85 4.82
CA ASN A 235 32.23 -2.01 4.40
C ASN A 235 31.37 -3.25 4.63
N GLU A 236 31.31 -4.15 3.65
CA GLU A 236 30.88 -5.51 3.98
C GLU A 236 31.84 -6.03 5.06
N PRO A 237 31.34 -6.66 6.14
CA PRO A 237 32.23 -7.41 7.00
C PRO A 237 32.94 -8.37 6.07
N GLY A 238 34.26 -8.19 5.92
CA GLY A 238 35.07 -9.00 5.03
C GLY A 238 34.65 -10.44 5.27
N GLY A 239 34.32 -11.16 4.20
CA GLY A 239 34.32 -12.61 4.30
C GLY A 239 35.69 -12.95 4.86
N ASP A 240 35.73 -13.29 6.15
CA ASP A 240 36.91 -13.87 6.74
C ASP A 240 37.21 -15.06 5.84
N GLU A 241 38.25 -14.91 5.01
CA GLU A 241 38.75 -15.98 4.18
C GLU A 241 39.14 -17.12 5.13
N GLU A 242 38.27 -18.13 5.27
CA GLU A 242 38.63 -19.45 5.78
C GLU A 242 39.53 -20.19 4.80
#